data_AF-A0AA47FC29-F1
#
_entry.id   AF-A0AA47FC29-F1
#
_cell.length_a   1.000
_cell.length_b   1.000
_cell.length_c   1.000
_cell.angle_alpha   90.00
_cell.angle_beta   90.00
_cell.angle_gamma   90.00
#
_symmetry.space_group_name_H-M   'P 1'
#
loop_
_entity.id
_entity.type
_entity.pdbx_description
1 polymer ?
#
loop_
_entity_poly.entity_id
_entity_poly.type
_entity_poly.pdbx_seq_one_letter_code
_entity_poly.pdbx_strand_id
1 'polypeptide(L)'
;MKKTNLGILLGLITYILWGFLSLYWKLLSGVSSYNTFSYRIIFTVLTMLVYMVLSKNKERYRGEIRQLISHKQDLAMAILASFLIALNWLTYIFAVSHQQATQASFGYYIMPLVSMLLALVFLHERLSPWMTAAIIIAGIGVGILAINTGKVPLVSVLLAVTFALYGLVKKNIKLSSDVAMLVESSVVAPFVLIYLLFFSKESLLDYSLLENVLLLASGIVTAIPLLLFAEAVKRAPLNIIGFIQYINPTIQLAIAVFVFHEKVGNGEVSGFIFIWIAIAIFILGQLMLLRKKKGF
;
A
#
# COMPACT_ATOMS: atom_id res chain seq x y z
N MET A 1 11.44 21.19 7.85
CA MET A 1 10.20 20.59 8.43
C MET A 1 10.57 19.68 9.60
N LYS A 2 9.74 19.58 10.65
CA LYS A 2 9.89 18.53 11.67
C LYS A 2 9.82 17.14 10.99
N LYS A 3 10.63 16.17 11.42
CA LYS A 3 10.69 14.81 10.82
C LYS A 3 9.29 14.20 10.64
N THR A 4 8.40 14.38 11.62
CA THR A 4 7.00 13.92 11.57
C THR A 4 6.18 14.57 10.45
N ASN A 5 6.30 15.89 10.24
CA ASN A 5 5.54 16.58 9.19
C ASN A 5 5.98 16.11 7.80
N LEU A 6 7.28 15.87 7.62
CA LEU A 6 7.79 15.28 6.39
C LEU A 6 7.23 13.86 6.21
N GLY A 7 7.21 13.04 7.26
CA GLY A 7 6.59 11.70 7.20
C GLY A 7 5.13 11.73 6.77
N ILE A 8 4.32 12.65 7.33
CA ILE A 8 2.92 12.84 6.95
C ILE A 8 2.81 13.26 5.49
N LEU A 9 3.62 14.21 5.02
CA LEU A 9 3.63 14.65 3.62
C LEU A 9 3.94 13.49 2.66
N LEU A 10 4.95 12.68 2.98
CA LEU A 10 5.32 11.51 2.18
C LEU A 10 4.19 10.48 2.15
N GLY A 11 3.52 10.26 3.27
CA GLY A 11 2.33 9.41 3.34
C GLY A 11 1.18 9.95 2.48
N LEU A 12 0.89 11.25 2.54
CA LEU A 12 -0.14 11.87 1.70
C LEU A 12 0.16 11.66 0.21
N ILE A 13 1.39 11.95 -0.23
CA ILE A 13 1.81 11.76 -1.62
C ILE A 13 1.67 10.28 -2.02
N THR A 14 2.10 9.36 -1.15
CA THR A 14 1.97 7.91 -1.38
C THR A 14 0.52 7.53 -1.69
N TYR A 15 -0.43 7.90 -0.83
CA TYR A 15 -1.82 7.47 -0.97
C TYR A 15 -2.54 8.17 -2.12
N ILE A 16 -2.13 9.39 -2.48
CA ILE A 16 -2.58 10.06 -3.70
C ILE A 16 -2.11 9.29 -4.92
N LEU A 17 -0.82 8.97 -5.02
CA LEU A 17 -0.26 8.22 -6.14
C LEU A 17 -0.94 6.85 -6.28
N TRP A 18 -1.12 6.11 -5.18
CA TRP A 18 -1.87 4.86 -5.18
C TRP A 18 -3.33 5.01 -5.59
N GLY A 19 -3.99 6.11 -5.22
CA GLY A 19 -5.35 6.41 -5.65
C GLY A 19 -5.47 6.50 -7.18
N PHE A 20 -4.49 7.13 -7.84
CA PHE A 20 -4.46 7.27 -9.29
C PHE A 20 -3.94 6.04 -10.04
N LEU A 21 -3.39 5.04 -9.35
CA LEU A 21 -2.90 3.82 -10.01
C LEU A 21 -3.99 3.04 -10.75
N SER A 22 -5.26 3.19 -10.37
CA SER A 22 -6.38 2.56 -11.08
C SER A 22 -6.43 2.94 -12.57
N LEU A 23 -6.10 4.19 -12.92
CA LEU A 23 -5.99 4.64 -14.30
C LEU A 23 -4.86 3.92 -15.04
N TYR A 24 -3.71 3.80 -14.38
CA TYR A 24 -2.55 3.13 -14.96
C TYR A 24 -2.82 1.64 -15.22
N TRP A 25 -3.44 0.94 -14.26
CA TRP A 25 -3.81 -0.47 -14.44
C TRP A 25 -4.90 -0.66 -15.50
N LYS A 26 -5.80 0.32 -15.69
CA LYS A 26 -6.78 0.27 -16.77
C LYS A 26 -6.14 0.26 -18.16
N LEU A 27 -5.03 0.98 -18.34
CA LEU A 27 -4.25 0.98 -19.59
C LEU A 27 -3.58 -0.37 -19.87
N LEU A 28 -3.35 -1.18 -18.83
CA LEU A 28 -2.80 -2.54 -18.93
C LEU A 28 -3.89 -3.63 -18.92
N SER A 29 -5.15 -3.27 -19.16
CA SER A 29 -6.27 -4.23 -19.13
C SER A 29 -6.20 -5.34 -20.19
N GLY A 30 -5.38 -5.17 -21.25
CA GLY A 30 -5.08 -6.21 -22.23
C GLY A 30 -4.06 -7.26 -21.75
N VAL A 31 -3.32 -6.98 -20.68
CA VAL A 31 -2.32 -7.89 -20.10
C VAL A 31 -2.94 -8.63 -18.92
N SER A 32 -2.77 -9.95 -18.86
CA SER A 32 -3.27 -10.73 -17.72
C SER A 32 -2.77 -10.19 -16.38
N SER A 33 -3.61 -10.24 -15.34
CA SER A 33 -3.27 -9.67 -14.01
C SER A 33 -2.02 -10.32 -13.41
N TYR A 34 -1.82 -11.62 -13.66
CA TYR A 34 -0.63 -12.36 -13.22
C TYR A 34 0.63 -11.94 -13.99
N ASN A 35 0.55 -11.70 -15.31
CA ASN A 35 1.67 -11.16 -16.09
C ASN A 35 2.01 -9.73 -15.67
N THR A 36 1.00 -8.88 -15.51
CA THR A 36 1.16 -7.51 -15.00
C THR A 36 1.89 -7.51 -13.67
N PHE A 37 1.46 -8.35 -12.72
CA PHE A 37 2.13 -8.51 -11.43
C PHE A 37 3.59 -8.95 -11.58
N SER A 38 3.84 -9.96 -12.42
CA SER A 38 5.15 -10.57 -12.56
C SER A 38 6.17 -9.62 -13.18
N TYR A 39 5.83 -9.02 -14.33
CA TYR A 39 6.68 -8.01 -14.98
C TYR A 39 6.91 -6.80 -14.07
N ARG A 40 5.89 -6.36 -13.33
CA ARG A 40 6.02 -5.27 -12.35
C ARG A 40 7.07 -5.56 -11.29
N ILE A 41 7.16 -6.77 -10.77
CA ILE A 41 8.20 -7.15 -9.80
C ILE A 41 9.59 -7.10 -10.45
N ILE A 42 9.75 -7.69 -11.63
CA ILE A 42 11.04 -7.69 -12.37
C ILE A 42 11.51 -6.26 -12.65
N PHE A 43 10.62 -5.43 -13.21
CA PHE A 43 10.97 -4.04 -13.50
C PHE A 43 11.14 -3.19 -12.25
N THR A 44 10.52 -3.53 -11.11
CA THR A 44 10.80 -2.89 -9.82
C THR A 44 12.23 -3.21 -9.37
N VAL A 45 12.66 -4.47 -9.44
CA VAL A 45 14.05 -4.85 -9.14
C VAL A 45 15.02 -4.09 -10.03
N LEU A 46 14.78 -4.08 -11.35
CA LEU A 46 15.62 -3.36 -12.30
C LEU A 46 15.68 -1.86 -12.00
N THR A 47 14.53 -1.24 -11.71
CA THR A 47 14.44 0.18 -11.32
C THR A 47 15.27 0.46 -10.08
N MET A 48 15.18 -0.40 -9.05
CA MET A 48 15.92 -0.22 -7.81
C MET A 48 17.43 -0.45 -7.97
N LEU A 49 17.84 -1.39 -8.83
CA LEU A 49 19.24 -1.59 -9.20
C LEU A 49 19.81 -0.37 -9.94
N VAL A 50 19.08 0.16 -10.91
CA VAL A 50 19.46 1.40 -11.62
C VAL A 50 19.58 2.56 -10.63
N TYR A 51 18.59 2.73 -9.74
CA TYR A 51 18.63 3.75 -8.68
C TYR A 51 19.87 3.61 -7.78
N MET A 52 20.19 2.38 -7.35
CA MET A 52 21.37 2.09 -6.53
C MET A 52 22.68 2.46 -7.23
N VAL A 53 22.79 2.19 -8.54
CA VAL A 53 23.98 2.56 -9.32
C VAL A 53 24.09 4.08 -9.48
N LEU A 54 22.97 4.75 -9.79
CA LEU A 54 22.92 6.18 -10.05
C LEU A 54 23.11 7.05 -8.79
N SER A 55 22.75 6.56 -7.61
CA SER A 55 22.91 7.31 -6.35
C SER A 55 24.38 7.44 -5.92
N LYS A 56 25.31 6.73 -6.57
CA LYS A 56 26.78 6.77 -6.35
C LYS A 56 27.23 6.49 -4.91
N ASN A 57 26.35 6.00 -4.03
CA ASN A 57 26.63 5.80 -2.62
C ASN A 57 27.04 4.34 -2.30
N LYS A 58 28.04 3.83 -3.04
CA LYS A 58 28.41 2.40 -3.05
C LYS A 58 28.77 1.86 -1.67
N GLU A 59 29.47 2.66 -0.86
CA GLU A 59 29.91 2.25 0.48
C GLU A 59 28.73 2.03 1.43
N ARG A 60 27.70 2.88 1.38
CA ARG A 60 26.47 2.69 2.17
C ARG A 60 25.77 1.38 1.80
N TYR A 61 25.57 1.13 0.49
CA TYR A 61 24.92 -0.10 0.04
C TYR A 61 25.69 -1.36 0.44
N ARG A 62 27.02 -1.34 0.29
CA ARG A 62 27.89 -2.45 0.74
C ARG A 62 27.74 -2.69 2.24
N GLY A 63 27.73 -1.61 3.03
CA GLY A 63 27.51 -1.67 4.48
C GLY A 63 26.18 -2.30 4.85
N GLU A 64 25.08 -1.85 4.25
CA GLU A 64 23.73 -2.36 4.55
C GLU A 64 23.53 -3.81 4.06
N ILE A 65 24.11 -4.20 2.92
CA ILE A 65 24.10 -5.59 2.46
C ILE A 65 24.90 -6.48 3.42
N ARG A 66 26.08 -6.02 3.88
CA ARG A 66 26.88 -6.76 4.87
C ARG A 66 26.14 -6.88 6.20
N GLN A 67 25.48 -5.81 6.64
CA GLN A 67 24.62 -5.83 7.83
C GLN A 67 23.55 -6.91 7.68
N LEU A 68 22.83 -6.92 6.55
CA LEU A 68 21.77 -7.91 6.28
C LEU A 68 22.28 -9.35 6.40
N ILE A 69 23.44 -9.65 5.84
CA ILE A 69 24.05 -10.99 5.90
C ILE A 69 24.50 -11.33 7.33
N SER A 70 25.02 -10.35 8.07
CA SER A 70 25.54 -10.55 9.43
C SER A 70 24.48 -10.53 10.53
N HIS A 71 23.30 -9.96 10.28
CA HIS A 71 22.25 -9.76 11.28
C HIS A 71 20.98 -10.51 10.87
N LYS A 72 20.85 -11.74 11.38
CA LYS A 72 19.73 -12.64 11.07
C LYS A 72 18.35 -12.02 11.32
N GLN A 73 18.23 -11.15 12.32
CA GLN A 73 16.97 -10.46 12.62
C GLN A 73 16.57 -9.47 11.51
N ASP A 74 17.51 -8.66 11.01
CA ASP A 74 17.24 -7.69 9.94
C ASP A 74 16.88 -8.42 8.63
N LEU A 75 17.57 -9.52 8.33
CA LEU A 75 17.24 -10.39 7.20
C LEU A 75 15.85 -11.03 7.34
N ALA A 76 15.52 -11.58 8.52
CA ALA A 76 14.22 -12.17 8.77
C ALA A 76 13.08 -11.15 8.63
N MET A 77 13.27 -9.92 9.13
CA MET A 77 12.30 -8.84 8.95
C MET A 77 12.13 -8.45 7.48
N ALA A 78 13.21 -8.35 6.71
CA ALA A 78 13.15 -8.06 5.29
C ALA A 78 12.41 -9.16 4.51
N ILE A 79 12.72 -10.44 4.79
CA ILE A 79 12.04 -11.59 4.19
C ILE A 79 10.54 -11.58 4.57
N LEU A 80 10.22 -11.35 5.84
CA LEU A 80 8.83 -11.26 6.30
C LEU A 80 8.08 -10.12 5.60
N ALA A 81 8.69 -8.93 5.47
CA ALA A 81 8.10 -7.82 4.72
C ALA A 81 7.84 -8.21 3.26
N SER A 82 8.78 -8.92 2.63
CA SER A 82 8.67 -9.42 1.26
C SER A 82 7.47 -10.35 1.10
N PHE A 83 7.30 -11.31 2.01
CA PHE A 83 6.17 -12.24 1.99
C PHE A 83 4.85 -11.54 2.26
N LEU A 84 4.79 -10.61 3.21
CA LEU A 84 3.57 -9.87 3.53
C LEU A 84 3.09 -9.02 2.34
N ILE A 85 3.99 -8.29 1.67
CA ILE A 85 3.62 -7.47 0.51
C ILE A 85 3.29 -8.33 -0.71
N ALA A 86 4.01 -9.44 -0.92
CA ALA A 86 3.70 -10.37 -1.99
C ALA A 86 2.34 -11.05 -1.79
N LEU A 87 2.07 -11.54 -0.57
CA LEU A 87 0.77 -12.14 -0.22
C LEU A 87 -0.36 -11.13 -0.37
N ASN A 88 -0.14 -9.87 0.03
CA ASN A 88 -1.10 -8.79 -0.18
C ASN A 88 -1.45 -8.63 -1.67
N TRP A 89 -0.44 -8.46 -2.51
CA TRP A 89 -0.65 -8.28 -3.94
C TRP A 89 -1.25 -9.52 -4.61
N LEU A 90 -0.78 -10.72 -4.30
CA LEU A 90 -1.34 -11.96 -4.84
C LEU A 90 -2.80 -12.14 -4.43
N THR A 91 -3.17 -11.75 -3.20
CA THR A 91 -4.57 -11.76 -2.75
C THR A 91 -5.41 -10.80 -3.59
N TYR A 92 -4.88 -9.62 -3.91
CA TYR A 92 -5.56 -8.66 -4.81
C TYR A 92 -5.72 -9.23 -6.23
N ILE A 93 -4.65 -9.82 -6.79
CA ILE A 93 -4.68 -10.44 -8.12
C ILE A 93 -5.67 -11.62 -8.17
N PHE A 94 -5.68 -12.45 -7.13
CA PHE A 94 -6.67 -13.52 -6.97
C PHE A 94 -8.09 -12.95 -6.97
N ALA A 95 -8.34 -11.91 -6.17
CA ALA A 95 -9.65 -11.29 -6.07
C ALA A 95 -10.15 -10.72 -7.40
N VAL A 96 -9.29 -9.99 -8.12
CA VAL A 96 -9.65 -9.42 -9.43
C VAL A 96 -9.89 -10.53 -10.46
N SER A 97 -9.03 -11.55 -10.51
CA SER A 97 -9.17 -12.66 -11.48
C SER A 97 -10.40 -13.55 -11.22
N HIS A 98 -10.89 -13.63 -9.98
CA HIS A 98 -12.05 -14.44 -9.60
C HIS A 98 -13.33 -13.61 -9.42
N GLN A 99 -13.41 -12.41 -10.01
CA GLN A 99 -14.59 -11.53 -9.95
C GLN A 99 -14.98 -11.12 -8.50
N GLN A 100 -14.02 -11.11 -7.59
CA GLN A 100 -14.15 -10.66 -6.20
C GLN A 100 -13.55 -9.26 -5.99
N ALA A 101 -13.54 -8.42 -7.03
CA ALA A 101 -13.01 -7.06 -6.99
C ALA A 101 -13.69 -6.20 -5.90
N THR A 102 -14.99 -6.40 -5.65
CA THR A 102 -15.71 -5.74 -4.55
C THR A 102 -15.11 -6.09 -3.18
N GLN A 103 -14.71 -7.34 -2.93
CA GLN A 103 -14.02 -7.70 -1.69
C GLN A 103 -12.63 -7.06 -1.61
N ALA A 104 -11.91 -6.95 -2.73
CA ALA A 104 -10.64 -6.25 -2.75
C ALA A 104 -10.78 -4.77 -2.38
N SER A 105 -11.76 -4.09 -2.98
CA SER A 105 -12.14 -2.70 -2.66
C SER A 105 -12.48 -2.56 -1.18
N PHE A 106 -13.31 -3.46 -0.66
CA PHE A 106 -13.68 -3.47 0.75
C PHE A 106 -12.47 -3.66 1.69
N GLY A 107 -11.49 -4.47 1.28
CA GLY A 107 -10.22 -4.64 1.99
C GLY A 107 -9.45 -3.33 2.17
N TYR A 108 -9.45 -2.45 1.14
CA TYR A 108 -8.79 -1.15 1.23
C TYR A 108 -9.44 -0.19 2.23
N TYR A 109 -10.71 -0.39 2.59
CA TYR A 109 -11.38 0.37 3.65
C TYR A 109 -11.15 -0.22 5.05
N ILE A 110 -10.91 -1.53 5.17
CA ILE A 110 -10.55 -2.18 6.43
C ILE A 110 -9.08 -1.94 6.78
N MET A 111 -8.19 -1.87 5.77
CA MET A 111 -6.74 -1.66 5.91
C MET A 111 -6.35 -0.54 6.90
N PRO A 112 -6.89 0.69 6.79
CA PRO A 112 -6.59 1.77 7.73
C PRO A 112 -6.90 1.41 9.19
N LEU A 113 -8.05 0.77 9.44
CA LEU A 113 -8.49 0.37 10.78
C LEU A 113 -7.51 -0.63 11.39
N VAL A 114 -7.16 -1.67 10.64
CA VAL A 114 -6.24 -2.70 11.10
C VAL A 114 -4.85 -2.12 11.36
N SER A 115 -4.36 -1.23 10.49
CA SER A 115 -3.08 -0.55 10.67
C SER A 115 -3.04 0.28 11.96
N MET A 116 -4.14 0.98 12.28
CA MET A 116 -4.25 1.74 13.52
C MET A 116 -4.34 0.86 14.77
N LEU A 117 -5.09 -0.25 14.70
CA LEU A 117 -5.16 -1.22 15.79
C LEU A 117 -3.79 -1.85 16.08
N LEU A 118 -3.05 -2.24 15.04
CA LEU A 118 -1.69 -2.74 15.21
C LEU A 118 -0.75 -1.68 15.79
N ALA A 119 -0.87 -0.42 15.37
CA ALA A 119 -0.09 0.68 15.94
C ALA A 119 -0.38 0.87 17.44
N LEU A 120 -1.64 0.77 17.85
CA LEU A 120 -2.03 0.85 19.26
C LEU A 120 -1.47 -0.33 20.06
N VAL A 121 -1.62 -1.57 19.57
CA VAL A 121 -1.28 -2.79 20.30
C VAL A 121 0.23 -3.05 20.35
N PHE A 122 0.93 -2.93 19.22
CA PHE A 122 2.35 -3.30 19.12
C PHE A 122 3.30 -2.13 19.32
N LEU A 123 2.91 -0.92 18.90
CA LEU A 123 3.75 0.27 19.02
C LEU A 123 3.38 1.14 20.21
N HIS A 124 2.30 0.79 20.93
CA HIS A 124 1.79 1.55 22.08
C HIS A 124 1.52 3.01 21.74
N GLU A 125 1.16 3.30 20.48
CA GLU A 125 0.87 4.65 20.02
C GLU A 125 -0.46 5.13 20.61
N ARG A 126 -0.44 6.25 21.34
CA ARG A 126 -1.64 6.82 21.94
C ARG A 126 -2.55 7.41 20.87
N LEU A 127 -3.83 7.06 20.95
CA LEU A 127 -4.89 7.67 20.13
C LEU A 127 -5.44 8.90 20.84
N SER A 128 -5.64 9.98 20.09
CA SER A 128 -6.39 11.12 20.61
C SER A 128 -7.89 10.77 20.69
N PRO A 129 -8.69 11.43 21.55
CA PRO A 129 -10.13 11.20 21.62
C PRO A 129 -10.82 11.34 20.25
N TRP A 130 -10.40 12.33 19.46
CA TRP A 130 -10.89 12.56 18.09
C TRP A 130 -10.57 11.40 17.14
N MET A 131 -9.37 10.83 17.29
CA MET A 131 -8.95 9.69 16.48
C MET A 131 -9.70 8.42 16.88
N THR A 132 -9.93 8.20 18.17
CA THR A 132 -10.77 7.10 18.66
C THR A 132 -12.20 7.23 18.11
N ALA A 133 -12.80 8.42 18.17
CA ALA A 133 -14.11 8.67 17.59
C ALA A 133 -14.15 8.38 16.08
N ALA A 134 -13.14 8.85 15.33
CA ALA A 134 -13.02 8.58 13.91
C ALA A 134 -12.88 7.07 13.59
N ILE A 135 -12.09 6.33 14.38
CA ILE A 135 -11.95 4.87 14.25
C ILE A 135 -13.28 4.16 14.48
N ILE A 136 -14.03 4.55 15.51
CA ILE A 136 -15.34 3.94 15.81
C ILE A 136 -16.32 4.19 14.66
N ILE A 137 -16.40 5.43 14.17
CA ILE A 137 -17.30 5.80 13.07
C ILE A 137 -16.92 5.08 11.77
N ALA A 138 -15.63 5.01 11.46
CA ALA A 138 -15.16 4.26 10.29
C ALA A 138 -15.41 2.75 10.46
N GLY A 139 -15.27 2.21 11.67
CA GLY A 139 -15.63 0.83 12.00
C GLY A 139 -17.12 0.53 11.78
N ILE A 140 -18.01 1.47 12.13
CA ILE A 140 -19.46 1.36 11.83
C ILE A 140 -19.68 1.36 10.31
N GLY A 141 -19.05 2.27 9.56
CA GLY A 141 -19.14 2.30 8.10
C GLY A 141 -18.70 1.00 7.45
N VAL A 142 -17.57 0.45 7.89
CA VAL A 142 -17.07 -0.87 7.47
C VAL A 142 -18.05 -1.98 7.86
N GLY A 143 -18.63 -1.95 9.06
CA GLY A 143 -19.63 -2.93 9.52
C GLY A 143 -20.88 -2.94 8.64
N ILE A 144 -21.40 -1.77 8.26
CA ILE A 144 -22.54 -1.63 7.35
C ILE A 144 -22.22 -2.25 5.99
N LEU A 145 -21.03 -1.94 5.44
CA LEU A 145 -20.58 -2.51 4.18
C LEU A 145 -20.48 -4.05 4.25
N ALA A 146 -19.94 -4.59 5.35
CA ALA A 146 -19.83 -6.04 5.57
C ALA A 146 -21.21 -6.73 5.59
N ILE A 147 -22.18 -6.16 6.32
CA ILE A 147 -23.55 -6.69 6.40
C ILE A 147 -24.20 -6.70 5.02
N ASN A 148 -24.04 -5.61 4.26
CA ASN A 148 -24.60 -5.49 2.91
C ASN A 148 -24.03 -6.53 1.93
N THR A 149 -22.76 -6.94 2.11
CA THR A 149 -22.15 -7.98 1.27
C THR A 149 -22.60 -9.41 1.59
N GLY A 150 -23.24 -9.65 2.75
CA GLY A 150 -23.85 -10.95 3.10
C GLY A 150 -22.89 -12.15 3.20
N LYS A 151 -21.57 -11.93 3.11
CA LYS A 151 -20.53 -12.97 3.15
C LYS A 151 -19.37 -12.53 4.03
N VAL A 152 -18.69 -13.50 4.65
CA VAL A 152 -17.44 -13.25 5.38
C VAL A 152 -16.37 -12.76 4.39
N PRO A 153 -15.83 -11.56 4.56
CA PRO A 153 -14.97 -10.92 3.56
C PRO A 153 -13.50 -11.37 3.73
N LEU A 154 -13.23 -12.66 3.54
CA LEU A 154 -11.91 -13.26 3.79
C LEU A 154 -10.79 -12.59 2.98
N VAL A 155 -11.05 -12.28 1.71
CA VAL A 155 -10.10 -11.54 0.85
C VAL A 155 -9.80 -10.17 1.44
N SER A 156 -10.84 -9.45 1.88
CA SER A 156 -10.73 -8.10 2.44
C SER A 156 -9.92 -8.12 3.74
N VAL A 157 -10.17 -9.10 4.61
CA VAL A 157 -9.43 -9.27 5.87
C VAL A 157 -7.98 -9.63 5.59
N LEU A 158 -7.72 -10.56 4.67
CA LEU A 158 -6.35 -10.96 4.31
C LEU A 158 -5.56 -9.79 3.74
N LEU A 159 -6.15 -9.01 2.85
CA LEU A 159 -5.56 -7.76 2.35
C LEU A 159 -5.27 -6.79 3.49
N ALA A 160 -6.24 -6.53 4.36
CA ALA A 160 -6.09 -5.59 5.46
C ALA A 160 -4.98 -5.98 6.42
N VAL A 161 -4.97 -7.23 6.87
CA VAL A 161 -4.00 -7.74 7.83
C VAL A 161 -2.60 -7.78 7.24
N THR A 162 -2.43 -8.28 6.02
CA THR A 162 -1.10 -8.38 5.38
C THR A 162 -0.45 -7.02 5.16
N PHE A 163 -1.21 -6.03 4.69
CA PHE A 163 -0.67 -4.68 4.48
C PHE A 163 -0.40 -3.95 5.80
N ALA A 164 -1.27 -4.10 6.79
CA ALA A 164 -1.08 -3.50 8.11
C ALA A 164 0.16 -4.07 8.82
N LEU A 165 0.36 -5.39 8.77
CA LEU A 165 1.56 -6.06 9.26
C LEU A 165 2.79 -5.63 8.48
N TYR A 166 2.70 -5.51 7.16
CA TYR A 166 3.80 -5.00 6.33
C TYR A 166 4.22 -3.58 6.77
N GLY A 167 3.26 -2.68 7.00
CA GLY A 167 3.52 -1.33 7.52
C GLY A 167 4.19 -1.36 8.91
N LEU A 168 3.74 -2.26 9.80
CA LEU A 168 4.34 -2.45 11.12
C LEU A 168 5.79 -2.96 11.02
N VAL A 169 6.07 -3.92 10.15
CA VAL A 169 7.43 -4.44 9.91
C VAL A 169 8.32 -3.34 9.31
N LYS A 170 7.83 -2.61 8.29
CA LYS A 170 8.56 -1.49 7.67
C LYS A 170 8.92 -0.38 8.63
N LYS A 171 8.10 -0.16 9.66
CA LYS A 171 8.41 0.83 10.69
C LYS A 171 9.58 0.42 11.58
N ASN A 172 9.78 -0.88 11.80
CA ASN A 172 10.82 -1.42 12.67
C ASN A 172 12.10 -1.82 11.92
N ILE A 173 12.07 -1.89 10.58
CA ILE A 173 13.24 -2.25 9.79
C ILE A 173 14.32 -1.15 9.84
N LYS A 174 15.56 -1.54 10.15
CA LYS A 174 16.69 -0.61 10.27
C LYS A 174 17.31 -0.22 8.93
N LEU A 175 17.17 -1.08 7.92
CA LEU A 175 17.66 -0.83 6.57
C LEU A 175 17.06 0.47 6.02
N SER A 176 17.81 1.15 5.18
CA SER A 176 17.27 2.23 4.35
C SER A 176 16.10 1.74 3.49
N SER A 177 15.16 2.63 3.17
CA SER A 177 13.92 2.20 2.50
C SER A 177 14.17 1.69 1.08
N ASP A 178 15.19 2.21 0.40
CA ASP A 178 15.63 1.78 -0.92
C ASP A 178 16.29 0.40 -0.88
N VAL A 179 17.17 0.11 0.10
CA VAL A 179 17.73 -1.23 0.26
C VAL A 179 16.65 -2.24 0.64
N ALA A 180 15.77 -1.90 1.58
CA ALA A 180 14.65 -2.76 1.95
C ALA A 180 13.76 -3.09 0.75
N MET A 181 13.42 -2.10 -0.08
CA MET A 181 12.62 -2.31 -1.30
C MET A 181 13.30 -3.22 -2.32
N LEU A 182 14.60 -3.04 -2.54
CA LEU A 182 15.39 -3.89 -3.43
C LEU A 182 15.39 -5.33 -2.93
N VAL A 183 15.65 -5.55 -1.64
CA VAL A 183 15.63 -6.89 -1.03
C VAL A 183 14.24 -7.50 -1.16
N GLU A 184 13.19 -6.75 -0.82
CA GLU A 184 11.81 -7.24 -0.89
C GLU A 184 11.41 -7.70 -2.27
N SER A 185 11.69 -6.88 -3.28
CA SER A 185 11.38 -7.21 -4.67
C SER A 185 12.25 -8.37 -5.17
N SER A 186 13.51 -8.46 -4.73
CA SER A 186 14.44 -9.53 -5.12
C SER A 186 14.07 -10.88 -4.50
N VAL A 187 13.49 -10.90 -3.29
CA VAL A 187 12.98 -12.14 -2.66
C VAL A 187 11.78 -12.68 -3.45
N VAL A 188 10.94 -11.80 -4.01
CA VAL A 188 9.76 -12.20 -4.80
C VAL A 188 10.13 -12.55 -6.26
N ALA A 189 11.18 -11.93 -6.81
CA ALA A 189 11.64 -12.12 -8.18
C ALA A 189 11.77 -13.58 -8.66
N PRO A 190 12.39 -14.53 -7.92
CA PRO A 190 12.51 -15.91 -8.41
C PRO A 190 11.16 -16.58 -8.64
N PHE A 191 10.15 -16.29 -7.81
CA PHE A 191 8.82 -16.89 -7.93
C PHE A 191 8.10 -16.38 -9.18
N VAL A 192 8.19 -15.08 -9.46
CA VAL A 192 7.58 -14.51 -10.68
C VAL A 192 8.36 -14.90 -11.94
N LEU A 193 9.67 -15.12 -11.87
CA LEU A 193 10.45 -15.67 -12.98
C LEU A 193 10.01 -17.09 -13.31
N ILE A 194 9.84 -17.95 -12.29
CA ILE A 194 9.29 -19.31 -12.50
C ILE A 194 7.92 -19.22 -13.16
N TYR A 195 7.04 -18.34 -12.69
CA TYR A 195 5.74 -18.12 -13.32
C TYR A 195 5.86 -17.72 -14.80
N LEU A 196 6.68 -16.72 -15.11
CA LEU A 196 6.85 -16.23 -16.48
C LEU A 196 7.45 -17.28 -17.43
N LEU A 197 8.41 -18.08 -16.95
CA LEU A 197 9.10 -19.07 -17.79
C LEU A 197 8.29 -20.34 -18.03
N PHE A 198 7.47 -20.77 -17.06
CA PHE A 198 6.82 -22.09 -17.11
C PHE A 198 5.28 -22.03 -17.20
N PHE A 199 4.65 -20.92 -16.78
CA PHE A 199 3.19 -20.84 -16.64
C PHE A 199 2.54 -19.72 -17.45
N SER A 200 3.30 -18.69 -17.80
CA SER A 200 2.78 -17.62 -18.65
C SER A 200 2.59 -18.10 -20.09
N LYS A 201 1.44 -17.76 -20.66
CA LYS A 201 1.11 -18.04 -22.07
C LYS A 201 1.60 -16.95 -23.02
N GLU A 202 1.95 -15.79 -22.47
CA GLU A 202 2.25 -14.57 -23.22
C GLU A 202 3.60 -14.04 -22.76
N SER A 203 4.45 -13.70 -23.72
CA SER A 203 5.71 -13.02 -23.51
C SER A 203 5.58 -11.53 -23.83
N LEU A 204 6.64 -10.75 -23.55
CA LEU A 204 6.70 -9.35 -23.97
C LEU A 204 6.56 -9.17 -25.49
N LEU A 205 6.88 -10.18 -26.30
CA LEU A 205 6.75 -10.11 -27.75
C LEU A 205 5.29 -10.17 -28.22
N ASP A 206 4.40 -10.70 -27.39
CA ASP A 206 2.98 -10.85 -27.72
C ASP A 206 2.17 -9.58 -27.41
N TYR A 207 2.75 -8.63 -26.67
CA TYR A 207 2.10 -7.39 -26.29
C TYR A 207 2.39 -6.24 -27.24
N SER A 208 1.46 -5.28 -27.28
CA SER A 208 1.66 -4.04 -28.03
C SER A 208 2.84 -3.23 -27.50
N LEU A 209 3.39 -2.34 -28.34
CA LEU A 209 4.45 -1.43 -27.91
C LEU A 209 4.04 -0.59 -26.69
N LEU A 210 2.78 -0.13 -26.66
CA LEU A 210 2.26 0.65 -25.54
C LEU A 210 2.23 -0.17 -24.25
N GLU A 211 1.71 -1.40 -24.30
CA GLU A 211 1.69 -2.30 -23.13
C GLU A 211 3.10 -2.60 -22.64
N ASN A 212 4.05 -2.87 -23.53
CA ASN A 212 5.44 -3.11 -23.15
C ASN A 212 6.10 -1.90 -22.47
N VAL A 213 5.87 -0.69 -23.00
CA VAL A 213 6.35 0.56 -22.38
C VAL A 213 5.71 0.75 -21.01
N LEU A 214 4.41 0.49 -20.88
CA LEU A 214 3.72 0.54 -19.60
C LEU A 214 4.31 -0.51 -18.66
N LEU A 215 4.40 -1.78 -19.02
CA LEU A 215 5.00 -2.84 -18.20
C LEU A 215 6.40 -2.46 -17.71
N LEU A 216 7.26 -1.89 -18.56
CA LEU A 216 8.57 -1.40 -18.15
C LEU A 216 8.46 -0.25 -17.12
N ALA A 217 7.60 0.73 -17.36
CA ALA A 217 7.33 1.83 -16.44
C ALA A 217 6.69 1.39 -15.11
N SER A 218 6.07 0.20 -15.07
CA SER A 218 5.37 -0.31 -13.88
C SER A 218 6.30 -0.49 -12.70
N GLY A 219 7.59 -0.76 -12.96
CA GLY A 219 8.62 -0.81 -11.94
C GLY A 219 8.79 0.53 -11.21
N ILE A 220 8.84 1.62 -11.95
CA ILE A 220 8.96 2.99 -11.42
C ILE A 220 7.68 3.39 -10.69
N VAL A 221 6.55 3.16 -11.34
CA VAL A 221 5.21 3.47 -10.83
C VAL A 221 4.92 2.73 -9.52
N THR A 222 5.53 1.56 -9.31
CA THR A 222 5.43 0.78 -8.07
C THR A 222 6.45 1.21 -7.03
N ALA A 223 7.72 1.38 -7.42
CA ALA A 223 8.80 1.70 -6.51
C ALA A 223 8.58 3.05 -5.81
N ILE A 224 8.21 4.10 -6.56
CA ILE A 224 8.12 5.47 -6.02
C ILE A 224 7.14 5.54 -4.84
N PRO A 225 5.86 5.15 -4.96
CA PRO A 225 4.94 5.21 -3.83
C PRO A 225 5.40 4.35 -2.64
N LEU A 226 5.94 3.16 -2.88
CA LEU A 226 6.38 2.30 -1.78
C LEU A 226 7.61 2.86 -1.04
N LEU A 227 8.53 3.51 -1.74
CA LEU A 227 9.66 4.21 -1.11
C LEU A 227 9.16 5.38 -0.25
N LEU A 228 8.23 6.17 -0.78
CA LEU A 228 7.59 7.26 -0.05
C LEU A 228 6.84 6.73 1.18
N PHE A 229 6.12 5.61 1.05
CA PHE A 229 5.43 4.93 2.15
C PHE A 229 6.40 4.49 3.23
N ALA A 230 7.48 3.80 2.85
CA ALA A 230 8.48 3.29 3.78
C ALA A 230 9.16 4.43 4.55
N GLU A 231 9.45 5.55 3.89
CA GLU A 231 9.95 6.75 4.56
C GLU A 231 8.89 7.44 5.42
N ALA A 232 7.61 7.39 5.04
CA ALA A 232 6.51 7.94 5.82
C ALA A 232 6.35 7.21 7.16
N VAL A 233 6.29 5.88 7.15
CA VAL A 233 6.10 5.06 8.37
C VAL A 233 7.28 5.13 9.33
N LYS A 234 8.50 5.35 8.83
CA LYS A 234 9.71 5.56 9.65
C LYS A 234 9.74 6.92 10.34
N ARG A 235 9.04 7.92 9.79
CA ARG A 235 9.14 9.33 10.22
C ARG A 235 7.92 9.82 10.97
N ALA A 236 6.77 9.16 10.83
CA ALA A 236 5.52 9.54 11.46
C ALA A 236 4.88 8.38 12.26
N PRO A 237 3.99 8.71 13.23
CA PRO A 237 3.15 7.71 13.89
C PRO A 237 2.39 6.85 12.89
N LEU A 238 2.39 5.53 13.10
CA LEU A 238 1.77 4.58 12.18
C LEU A 238 0.25 4.74 12.22
N ASN A 239 -0.31 5.13 13.36
CA ASN A 239 -1.71 5.46 13.48
C ASN A 239 -2.12 6.60 12.51
N ILE A 240 -1.33 7.67 12.40
CA ILE A 240 -1.58 8.78 11.47
C ILE A 240 -1.42 8.32 10.02
N ILE A 241 -0.33 7.61 9.71
CA ILE A 241 -0.08 7.11 8.35
C ILE A 241 -1.14 6.11 7.90
N GLY A 242 -1.62 5.26 8.81
CA GLY A 242 -2.74 4.36 8.58
C GLY A 242 -4.04 5.12 8.36
N PHE A 243 -4.33 6.18 9.12
CA PHE A 243 -5.56 6.94 8.95
C PHE A 243 -5.62 7.70 7.60
N ILE A 244 -4.54 8.39 7.21
CA ILE A 244 -4.51 9.13 5.94
C ILE A 244 -4.63 8.22 4.70
N GLN A 245 -4.46 6.91 4.88
CA GLN A 245 -4.66 5.91 3.82
C GLN A 245 -6.06 5.95 3.22
N TYR A 246 -7.09 6.41 3.94
CA TYR A 246 -8.45 6.57 3.41
C TYR A 246 -8.56 7.51 2.20
N ILE A 247 -7.54 8.34 1.94
CA ILE A 247 -7.44 9.13 0.72
C ILE A 247 -7.40 8.23 -0.52
N ASN A 248 -6.66 7.12 -0.46
CA ASN A 248 -6.48 6.20 -1.57
C ASN A 248 -7.82 5.64 -2.10
N PRO A 249 -8.64 4.93 -1.30
CA PRO A 249 -9.89 4.40 -1.81
C PRO A 249 -10.93 5.50 -2.12
N THR A 250 -10.81 6.71 -1.54
CA THR A 250 -11.65 7.86 -1.93
C THR A 250 -11.34 8.33 -3.36
N ILE A 251 -10.05 8.43 -3.72
CA ILE A 251 -9.64 8.79 -5.08
C ILE A 251 -10.04 7.68 -6.06
N GLN A 252 -9.84 6.41 -5.71
CA GLN A 252 -10.25 5.29 -6.57
C GLN A 252 -11.76 5.30 -6.84
N LEU A 253 -12.58 5.55 -5.81
CA LEU A 253 -14.02 5.71 -5.97
C LEU A 253 -14.37 6.89 -6.90
N ALA A 254 -13.73 8.04 -6.72
CA ALA A 254 -13.96 9.20 -7.59
C ALA A 254 -13.62 8.88 -9.06
N ILE A 255 -12.52 8.17 -9.31
CA ILE A 255 -12.15 7.72 -10.66
C ILE A 255 -13.20 6.75 -11.21
N ALA A 256 -13.62 5.76 -10.42
CA ALA A 256 -14.65 4.80 -10.84
C ALA A 256 -15.95 5.49 -11.27
N VAL A 257 -16.42 6.47 -10.50
CA VAL A 257 -17.66 7.19 -10.78
C VAL A 257 -17.52 8.20 -11.92
N PHE A 258 -16.53 9.08 -11.86
CA PHE A 258 -16.44 10.22 -12.77
C PHE A 258 -15.70 9.93 -14.07
N VAL A 259 -14.78 8.97 -14.07
CA VAL A 259 -13.96 8.62 -15.24
C VAL A 259 -14.45 7.32 -15.88
N PHE A 260 -14.72 6.29 -15.08
CA PHE A 260 -15.20 5.00 -15.61
C PHE A 260 -16.73 4.90 -15.69
N HIS A 261 -17.45 5.90 -15.16
CA HIS A 261 -18.92 5.96 -15.17
C HIS A 261 -19.59 4.73 -14.53
N GLU A 262 -18.94 4.14 -13.53
CA GLU A 262 -19.48 3.00 -12.77
C GLU A 262 -20.63 3.44 -11.87
N LYS A 263 -21.68 2.61 -11.79
CA LYS A 263 -22.79 2.83 -10.87
C LYS A 263 -22.42 2.31 -9.49
N VAL A 264 -22.48 3.19 -8.49
CA VAL A 264 -22.25 2.83 -7.09
C VAL A 264 -23.55 2.38 -6.45
N GLY A 265 -23.53 1.25 -5.73
CA GLY A 265 -24.71 0.76 -5.03
C GLY A 265 -25.07 1.64 -3.82
N ASN A 266 -26.37 1.76 -3.52
CA ASN A 266 -26.86 2.55 -2.38
C ASN A 266 -26.21 2.15 -1.03
N GLY A 267 -25.90 0.86 -0.86
CA GLY A 267 -25.20 0.34 0.33
C GLY A 267 -23.74 0.80 0.43
N GLU A 268 -23.06 0.96 -0.71
CA GLU A 268 -21.66 1.43 -0.77
C GLU A 268 -21.57 2.92 -0.43
N VAL A 269 -22.50 3.73 -0.97
CA VAL A 269 -22.61 5.17 -0.67
C VAL A 269 -22.75 5.41 0.83
N SER A 270 -23.60 4.64 1.51
CA SER A 270 -23.77 4.75 2.96
C SER A 270 -22.45 4.55 3.70
N GLY A 271 -21.70 3.49 3.36
CA GLY A 271 -20.38 3.24 3.94
C GLY A 271 -19.38 4.38 3.69
N PHE A 272 -19.38 4.94 2.47
CA PHE A 272 -18.50 6.07 2.13
C PHE A 272 -18.80 7.32 2.94
N ILE A 273 -20.08 7.63 3.20
CA ILE A 273 -20.47 8.77 4.03
C ILE A 273 -19.89 8.62 5.44
N PHE A 274 -19.99 7.45 6.07
CA PHE A 274 -19.40 7.21 7.39
C PHE A 274 -17.88 7.40 7.39
N ILE A 275 -17.20 6.91 6.35
CA ILE A 275 -15.75 7.05 6.22
C ILE A 275 -15.36 8.53 6.02
N TRP A 276 -16.09 9.29 5.22
CA TRP A 276 -15.84 10.72 5.04
C TRP A 276 -16.11 11.53 6.31
N ILE A 277 -17.15 11.19 7.07
CA ILE A 277 -17.40 11.77 8.40
C ILE A 277 -16.22 11.46 9.34
N ALA A 278 -15.74 10.22 9.37
CA ALA A 278 -14.58 9.85 10.16
C ALA A 278 -13.34 10.65 9.77
N ILE A 279 -13.09 10.83 8.46
CA ILE A 279 -11.98 11.65 7.95
C ILE A 279 -12.13 13.10 8.39
N ALA A 280 -13.32 13.69 8.27
CA ALA A 280 -13.58 15.06 8.69
C ALA A 280 -13.31 15.25 10.19
N ILE A 281 -13.79 14.33 11.03
CA ILE A 281 -13.56 14.36 12.48
C ILE A 281 -12.07 14.25 12.80
N PHE A 282 -11.35 13.36 12.13
CA PHE A 282 -9.90 13.22 12.32
C PHE A 282 -9.15 14.50 11.94
N ILE A 283 -9.43 15.08 10.77
CA ILE A 283 -8.77 16.31 10.31
C ILE A 283 -9.05 17.46 11.28
N LEU A 284 -10.32 17.68 11.65
CA LEU A 284 -10.71 18.72 12.59
C LEU A 284 -10.03 18.52 13.96
N GLY A 285 -10.03 17.29 14.47
CA GLY A 285 -9.35 16.95 15.71
C GLY A 285 -7.84 17.22 15.67
N GLN A 286 -7.16 16.89 14.57
CA GLN A 286 -5.73 17.20 14.39
C GLN A 286 -5.48 18.70 14.31
N LEU A 287 -6.33 19.47 13.61
CA LEU A 287 -6.24 20.93 13.57
C LEU A 287 -6.40 21.56 14.96
N MET A 288 -7.35 21.08 15.75
CA MET A 288 -7.55 21.53 17.14
C MET A 288 -6.33 21.22 18.03
N LEU A 289 -5.75 20.02 17.90
CA LEU A 289 -4.54 19.63 18.64
C LEU A 289 -3.31 20.46 18.23
N LEU A 290 -3.19 20.78 16.93
CA LEU A 290 -2.12 21.64 16.42
C LEU A 290 -2.26 23.08 16.90
N ARG A 291 -3.48 23.62 16.96
CA ARG A 291 -3.77 24.95 17.53
C ARG A 291 -3.38 24.99 19.01
N LYS A 292 -3.79 23.99 19.80
CA LYS A 292 -3.43 23.87 21.22
C LYS A 292 -1.91 23.78 21.46
N LYS A 293 -1.15 23.22 20.50
CA LYS A 293 0.33 23.15 20.56
C LYS A 293 1.06 24.42 20.11
N LYS A 294 0.45 25.26 19.26
CA LYS A 294 1.08 26.48 18.70
C LYS A 294 0.84 27.74 19.56
N GLY A 295 0.04 27.63 20.61
CA GLY A 295 -0.23 28.72 21.55
C GLY A 295 -1.71 29.08 21.54
N PHE A 296 -2.36 28.79 22.66
CA PHE A 296 -3.28 29.63 23.43
C PHE A 296 -3.49 28.90 24.76
#